data_AF-A0A529PZ10-F1
#
_entry.id   AF-A0A529PZ10-F1
#
_cell.length_a   1.000
_cell.length_b   1.000
_cell.length_c   1.000
_cell.angle_alpha   90.00
_cell.angle_beta   90.00
_cell.angle_gamma   90.00
#
_symmetry.space_group_name_H-M   'P 1'
#
loop_
_entity.id
_entity.type
_entity.pdbx_description
1 polymer ?
#
loop_
_entity_poly.entity_id
_entity_poly.type
_entity_poly.pdbx_seq_one_letter_code
_entity_poly.pdbx_strand_id
1 'polypeptide(L)'
;RIAAVPTALAMVARLTTPFREKHPGVTFSILSRTSIEVLSLLGNFDVDAGITYLDNEPLGRVISVPLYDERYQLITAVGNPYSDRDKVTWAEISQLPLCLLTPDMQN
;
A
#
# COMPACT_ATOMS: atom_id res chain seq x y z
N ARG A 1 0.17 -11.03 13.88
CA ARG A 1 -0.09 -9.56 13.87
C ARG A 1 0.58 -9.00 12.63
N ILE A 2 -0.17 -8.28 11.79
CA ILE A 2 0.33 -7.73 10.52
C ILE A 2 0.10 -6.22 10.55
N ALA A 3 1.13 -5.42 10.25
CA ALA A 3 0.94 -4.01 9.92
C ALA A 3 0.94 -3.84 8.40
N ALA A 4 0.02 -3.03 7.87
CA ALA A 4 -0.11 -2.78 6.44
C ALA A 4 -0.34 -1.30 6.15
N VAL A 5 0.25 -0.82 5.06
CA VAL A 5 -0.08 0.50 4.52
C VAL A 5 -1.55 0.56 4.08
N PRO A 6 -2.24 1.72 4.18
CA PRO A 6 -3.67 1.80 3.93
C PRO A 6 -4.12 1.28 2.55
N THR A 7 -3.34 1.56 1.50
CA THR A 7 -3.59 1.13 0.12
C THR A 7 -3.54 -0.39 -0.04
N ALA A 8 -2.71 -1.08 0.74
CA ALA A 8 -2.58 -2.53 0.70
C ALA A 8 -3.67 -3.29 1.48
N LEU A 9 -4.50 -2.60 2.28
CA LEU A 9 -5.53 -3.25 3.10
C LEU A 9 -6.53 -4.08 2.27
N ALA A 10 -6.86 -3.60 1.07
CA ALA A 10 -7.74 -4.33 0.14
C ALA A 10 -7.13 -5.69 -0.28
N MET A 11 -5.81 -5.80 -0.27
CA MET A 11 -5.07 -7.01 -0.68
C MET A 11 -4.85 -7.98 0.48
N VAL A 12 -4.91 -7.52 1.74
CA VAL A 12 -4.69 -8.36 2.94
C VAL A 12 -5.62 -9.57 2.97
N ALA A 13 -6.90 -9.39 2.59
CA ALA A 13 -7.86 -10.49 2.57
C ALA A 13 -7.48 -11.59 1.58
N ARG A 14 -6.86 -11.24 0.44
CA ARG A 14 -6.39 -12.22 -0.55
C ARG A 14 -5.25 -13.09 -0.03
N LEU A 15 -4.47 -12.58 0.92
CA LEU A 15 -3.37 -13.31 1.55
C LEU A 15 -3.86 -14.14 2.74
N THR A 16 -4.70 -13.53 3.59
CA THR A 16 -5.07 -14.11 4.89
C THR A 16 -6.20 -15.14 4.80
N THR A 17 -7.16 -14.99 3.87
CA THR A 17 -8.27 -15.93 3.73
C THR A 17 -7.81 -17.34 3.35
N PRO A 18 -7.03 -17.55 2.27
CA PRO A 18 -6.56 -18.90 1.92
C PRO A 18 -5.64 -19.51 2.98
N PHE A 19 -4.89 -18.68 3.71
CA PHE A 19 -4.03 -19.13 4.80
C PHE A 19 -4.86 -19.67 5.97
N ARG A 20 -5.91 -18.94 6.37
CA ARG A 20 -6.83 -19.37 7.44
C ARG A 20 -7.56 -20.65 7.08
N GLU A 21 -7.99 -20.81 5.82
CA GLU A 21 -8.65 -22.03 5.35
C GLU A 21 -7.75 -23.26 5.49
N LYS A 22 -6.45 -23.12 5.20
CA LYS A 22 -5.45 -24.18 5.38
C LYS A 22 -5.04 -24.38 6.85
N HIS A 23 -5.15 -23.34 7.66
CA HIS A 23 -4.72 -23.33 9.06
C HIS A 23 -5.83 -22.76 9.99
N PRO A 24 -6.90 -23.53 10.28
CA PRO A 24 -8.08 -23.02 10.98
C PRO A 24 -7.83 -22.50 12.41
N GLY A 25 -6.74 -22.92 13.05
CA GLY A 25 -6.33 -22.44 14.38
C GLY A 25 -5.69 -21.06 14.39
N VAL A 26 -5.46 -20.44 13.23
CA VAL A 26 -4.80 -19.15 13.11
C VAL A 26 -5.80 -18.00 13.12
N THR A 27 -5.51 -16.98 13.92
CA THR A 27 -6.22 -15.70 13.93
C THR A 27 -5.31 -14.59 13.44
N PHE A 28 -5.90 -13.56 12.83
CA PHE A 28 -5.18 -12.40 12.33
C PHE A 28 -5.62 -11.14 13.08
N SER A 29 -4.64 -10.30 13.40
CA SER A 29 -4.85 -8.91 13.82
C SER A 29 -4.10 -8.03 12.81
N ILE A 30 -4.83 -7.10 12.18
CA ILE A 30 -4.34 -6.25 11.08
C ILE A 30 -4.36 -4.80 11.56
N LEU A 31 -3.22 -4.11 11.44
CA LEU A 31 -3.05 -2.72 11.82
C LEU A 31 -2.81 -1.87 10.56
N SER A 32 -3.62 -0.84 10.35
CA SER A 32 -3.38 0.16 9.31
C SER A 32 -2.38 1.21 9.80
N ARG A 33 -1.24 1.34 9.14
CA ARG A 33 -0.10 2.18 9.59
C ARG A 33 0.65 2.79 8.40
N THR A 34 1.37 3.88 8.60
CA THR A 34 2.27 4.42 7.56
C THR A 34 3.43 3.45 7.31
N SER A 35 4.13 3.58 6.18
CA SER A 35 5.29 2.72 5.85
C SER A 35 6.38 2.79 6.93
N ILE A 36 6.62 3.99 7.47
CA ILE A 36 7.58 4.24 8.55
C ILE A 36 7.15 3.53 9.84
N GLU A 37 5.87 3.62 10.20
CA GLU A 37 5.33 2.93 11.37
C GLU A 37 5.39 1.40 11.22
N VAL A 38 5.11 0.87 10.02
CA VAL A 38 5.24 -0.56 9.70
C VAL A 38 6.66 -1.04 9.99
N LEU A 39 7.67 -0.31 9.51
CA LEU A 39 9.08 -0.65 9.73
C LEU A 39 9.46 -0.59 11.21
N SER A 40 9.01 0.44 11.93
CA SER A 40 9.23 0.59 13.37
C SER A 40 8.63 -0.57 14.17
N LEU A 41 7.37 -0.92 13.90
CA LEU A 41 6.68 -2.03 14.57
C LEU A 41 7.36 -3.38 14.29
N LEU A 42 7.86 -3.57 13.07
CA LEU A 42 8.58 -4.80 12.71
C LEU A 42 9.93 -4.86 13.42
N GLY A 43 10.67 -3.75 13.50
CA GLY A 43 11.94 -3.66 14.22
C GLY A 43 11.81 -3.85 15.73
N ASN A 44 10.67 -3.45 16.31
CA ASN A 44 10.37 -3.62 17.73
C ASN A 44 9.70 -4.97 18.08
N PHE A 45 9.47 -5.84 17.09
CA PHE A 45 8.73 -7.11 17.26
C PHE A 45 7.27 -6.94 17.75
N ASP A 46 6.68 -5.77 17.51
CA ASP A 46 5.27 -5.49 17.78
C ASP A 46 4.33 -6.11 16.74
N VAL A 47 4.86 -6.40 15.56
CA VAL A 47 4.18 -7.18 14.51
C VAL A 47 5.09 -8.26 13.97
N ASP A 48 4.48 -9.31 13.42
CA ASP A 48 5.18 -10.47 12.87
C ASP A 48 5.50 -10.27 11.39
N ALA A 49 4.76 -9.40 10.69
CA ALA A 49 4.96 -9.06 9.29
C ALA A 49 4.50 -7.64 8.96
N GLY A 50 5.16 -7.03 7.98
CA GLY A 50 4.79 -5.74 7.38
C GLY A 50 4.41 -5.89 5.90
N ILE A 51 3.35 -5.20 5.46
CA ILE A 51 2.98 -5.06 4.05
C ILE A 51 3.15 -3.59 3.67
N THR A 52 4.18 -3.30 2.88
CA THR A 52 4.62 -1.93 2.56
C THR A 52 5.32 -1.90 1.20
N TYR A 53 5.64 -0.70 0.71
CA TYR A 53 6.44 -0.48 -0.49
C TYR A 53 7.90 -0.91 -0.26
N LEU A 54 8.51 -1.50 -1.30
CA LEU A 54 9.88 -2.01 -1.23
C LEU A 54 10.93 -1.04 -1.79
N ASP A 55 10.51 -0.05 -2.60
CA ASP A 55 11.42 0.75 -3.42
C ASP A 55 11.91 2.04 -2.73
N ASN A 56 11.23 2.50 -1.67
CA ASN A 56 11.39 3.88 -1.18
C ASN A 56 12.32 4.03 0.03
N GLU A 57 12.57 2.97 0.82
CA GLU A 57 13.46 3.06 1.99
C GLU A 57 14.29 1.78 2.18
N PRO A 58 15.53 1.89 2.72
CA PRO A 58 16.27 0.70 3.12
C PRO A 58 15.53 0.03 4.28
N LEU A 59 14.85 -1.08 3.98
CA LEU A 59 14.04 -1.85 4.94
C LEU A 59 14.85 -2.49 6.08
N GLY A 60 16.16 -2.25 6.15
CA GLY A 60 17.04 -2.80 7.17
C GLY A 60 17.27 -4.30 7.02
N ARG A 61 17.23 -5.03 8.13
CA ARG A 61 17.46 -6.50 8.17
C ARG A 61 16.15 -7.27 8.15
N VAL A 62 15.40 -7.15 7.06
CA VAL A 62 14.15 -7.89 6.86
C VAL A 62 14.25 -8.76 5.61
N ILE A 63 13.48 -9.84 5.60
CA ILE A 63 13.25 -10.62 4.38
C ILE A 63 12.06 -10.00 3.67
N SER A 64 12.26 -9.57 2.42
CA SER A 64 11.19 -8.98 1.60
C SER A 64 10.72 -9.95 0.54
N VAL A 65 9.41 -10.01 0.33
CA VAL A 65 8.77 -10.81 -0.70
C VAL A 65 7.87 -9.90 -1.55
N PRO A 66 8.13 -9.73 -2.86
CA PRO A 66 7.25 -8.97 -3.73
C PRO A 66 5.86 -9.62 -3.78
N LEU A 67 4.81 -8.81 -3.60
CA LEU A 67 3.42 -9.29 -3.59
C LEU A 67 2.70 -8.97 -4.90
N TYR A 68 2.82 -7.73 -5.38
CA TYR A 68 2.20 -7.23 -6.61
C TYR A 68 2.78 -5.85 -6.96
N ASP A 69 2.57 -5.42 -8.21
CA ASP A 69 2.91 -4.07 -8.67
C ASP A 69 1.67 -3.16 -8.61
N GLU A 70 1.87 -1.92 -8.18
CA GLU A 70 0.84 -0.87 -8.22
C GLU A 70 1.03 0.04 -9.44
N ARG A 71 -0.08 0.61 -9.94
CA ARG A 71 -0.07 1.53 -11.08
C ARG A 71 -0.92 2.74 -10.77
N TYR A 72 -0.32 3.92 -10.89
CA TYR A 72 -1.06 5.17 -10.77
C TYR A 72 -2.13 5.31 -11.85
N GLN A 73 -3.28 5.86 -11.46
CA GLN A 73 -4.39 6.20 -12.33
C GLN A 73 -4.84 7.63 -12.00
N LEU A 74 -5.15 8.42 -13.03
CA LEU A 74 -5.83 9.69 -12.83
C LEU A 74 -7.33 9.43 -12.72
N ILE A 75 -7.91 9.73 -11.56
CA ILE A 75 -9.36 9.65 -11.34
C ILE A 75 -9.93 11.07 -11.41
N THR A 76 -10.89 11.29 -12.31
CA THR A 76 -11.52 12.60 -12.51
C THR A 76 -12.99 12.45 -12.90
N ALA A 77 -13.79 13.49 -12.69
CA ALA A 77 -15.20 13.49 -13.06
C ALA A 77 -15.40 13.61 -14.58
N VAL A 78 -16.53 13.11 -15.09
CA VAL A 78 -16.89 13.27 -16.50
C VAL A 78 -16.99 14.75 -16.85
N GLY A 79 -16.36 15.16 -17.96
CA GLY A 79 -16.32 16.55 -18.41
C GLY A 79 -15.14 17.36 -17.85
N ASN A 80 -14.39 16.84 -16.89
CA ASN A 80 -13.13 17.45 -16.45
C ASN A 80 -12.01 17.24 -17.47
N PRO A 81 -10.90 18.02 -17.38
CA PRO A 81 -9.71 17.78 -18.18
C PRO A 81 -9.27 16.31 -18.16
N TYR A 82 -8.97 15.79 -19.35
CA TYR A 82 -8.53 14.41 -19.61
C TYR A 82 -9.52 13.29 -19.26
N SER A 83 -10.78 13.61 -18.93
CA SER A 83 -11.79 12.60 -18.58
C SER A 83 -12.18 11.66 -19.73
N ASP A 84 -11.89 12.04 -20.97
CA ASP A 84 -12.12 11.29 -22.20
C ASP A 84 -10.87 10.57 -22.72
N ARG A 85 -9.75 10.62 -21.99
CA ARG A 85 -8.48 10.06 -22.43
C ARG A 85 -8.14 8.75 -21.71
N ASP A 86 -7.65 7.80 -22.49
CA ASP A 86 -7.15 6.51 -21.95
C ASP A 86 -5.81 6.64 -21.22
N LYS A 87 -5.02 7.68 -21.52
CA LYS A 87 -3.68 7.90 -20.96
C LYS A 87 -3.36 9.38 -20.84
N VAL A 88 -2.58 9.70 -19.81
CA VAL A 88 -2.04 11.02 -19.50
C VAL A 88 -0.57 10.89 -19.07
N THR A 89 0.19 11.96 -19.24
CA THR A 89 1.60 12.06 -18.86
C THR A 89 1.78 12.82 -17.56
N TRP A 90 2.90 12.61 -16.87
CA TRP A 90 3.22 13.35 -15.65
C TRP A 90 3.25 14.88 -15.84
N ALA A 91 3.75 15.36 -16.99
CA ALA A 91 3.80 16.78 -17.31
C ALA A 91 2.41 17.40 -17.49
N GLU A 92 1.43 16.64 -18.01
CA GLU A 92 0.03 17.07 -18.13
C GLU A 92 -0.65 17.10 -16.76
N ILE A 93 -0.45 16.04 -15.96
CA ILE A 93 -1.08 15.89 -14.64
C ILE A 93 -0.54 16.95 -13.65
N SER A 94 0.73 17.35 -13.76
CA SER A 94 1.34 18.33 -12.86
C SER A 94 0.73 19.73 -12.95
N GLN A 95 -0.06 20.02 -13.99
CA GLN A 95 -0.75 21.30 -14.16
C GLN A 95 -2.13 21.33 -13.48
N LEU A 96 -2.62 20.18 -12.99
CA LEU A 96 -3.92 20.07 -12.34
C LEU A 96 -3.83 20.38 -10.84
N PRO A 97 -4.91 20.89 -10.22
CA PRO A 97 -5.01 20.97 -8.77
C PRO A 97 -5.24 19.56 -8.18
N LEU A 98 -4.15 18.85 -7.92
CA LEU A 98 -4.21 17.46 -7.44
C LEU A 98 -4.60 17.38 -5.96
N CYS A 99 -5.46 16.41 -5.63
CA CYS A 99 -5.71 15.99 -4.26
C CYS A 99 -4.61 14.99 -3.86
N LEU A 100 -3.50 15.52 -3.34
CA LEU A 100 -2.35 14.73 -2.94
C LEU A 100 -2.51 14.16 -1.53
N LEU A 101 -1.80 13.08 -1.26
CA LEU A 101 -1.66 12.55 0.09
C LEU A 101 -0.85 13.51 0.97
N THR A 102 -0.98 13.34 2.29
CA THR A 102 -0.12 14.02 3.24
C THR A 102 1.33 13.53 3.11
N PRO A 103 2.35 14.34 3.48
CA PRO A 103 3.76 14.01 3.25
C PRO A 103 4.27 12.73 3.92
N ASP A 104 3.57 12.24 4.93
CA ASP A 104 3.89 11.00 5.67
C ASP A 104 3.35 9.73 4.98
N MET A 105 2.55 9.88 3.93
CA MET A 105 1.92 8.78 3.20
C MET A 105 2.59 8.52 1.85
N GLN A 106 2.51 7.26 1.40
CA GLN A 106 3.04 6.79 0.13
C GLN A 106 1.94 6.07 -0.67
N ASN A 107 2.04 6.16 -2.00
CA ASN A 107 1.22 5.49 -3.01
C ASN A 107 2.13 5.08 -4.17
#